data_AF-A0A7S3XKG6-F1
#
_entry.id   AF-A0A7S3XKG6-F1
#
_cell.length_a   1.000
_cell.length_b   1.000
_cell.length_c   1.000
_cell.angle_alpha   90.00
_cell.angle_beta   90.00
_cell.angle_gamma   90.00
#
_symmetry.space_group_name_H-M   'P 1'
#
loop_
_entity.id
_entity.type
_entity.pdbx_description
1 polymer ?
#
loop_
_entity_poly.entity_id
_entity_poly.type
_entity_poly.pdbx_seq_one_letter_code
_entity_poly.pdbx_strand_id
1 'polypeptide(L)'
;KICPVERVLKPLIQAVPDLKIVMEHITTKQGAEAVLAAPKNVAATITVQHLMLNRNALFSYGGKGGLRPHHWCLPILKREEHRAKLVEVATSGNPKFFAGTDSAPHPTTAKESACGCAGCFTASTALECYAEVFEDAGALDQRLQ
;
A
#
# COMPACT_ATOMS: atom_id res chain seq x y z
N LYS A 1 -20.92 -0.36 4.72
CA LYS A 1 -19.76 -1.20 4.33
C LYS A 1 -19.03 -1.62 5.59
N ILE A 2 -18.80 -2.91 5.78
CA ILE A 2 -18.18 -3.46 6.99
C ILE A 2 -16.66 -3.25 6.88
N CYS A 3 -16.04 -2.64 7.89
CA CYS A 3 -14.59 -2.42 7.94
C CYS A 3 -13.89 -3.73 8.40
N PRO A 4 -12.95 -4.31 7.61
CA PRO A 4 -12.22 -5.51 8.02
C PRO A 4 -11.45 -5.36 9.34
N VAL A 5 -11.02 -4.14 9.68
CA VAL A 5 -10.36 -3.83 10.96
C VAL A 5 -11.27 -4.17 12.14
N GLU A 6 -12.52 -3.69 12.10
CA GLU A 6 -13.47 -3.89 13.20
C GLU A 6 -13.97 -5.34 13.27
N ARG A 7 -14.20 -5.97 12.10
CA ARG A 7 -14.80 -7.31 12.05
C ARG A 7 -13.81 -8.46 12.23
N VAL A 8 -12.55 -8.26 11.86
CA VAL A 8 -11.56 -9.35 11.80
C VAL A 8 -10.36 -9.03 12.66
N LEU A 9 -9.67 -7.91 12.41
CA LEU A 9 -8.40 -7.63 13.09
C LEU A 9 -8.57 -7.48 14.60
N LYS A 10 -9.52 -6.65 15.06
CA LYS A 10 -9.74 -6.45 16.50
C LYS A 10 -10.15 -7.74 17.21
N PRO A 11 -11.13 -8.52 16.73
CA PRO A 11 -11.45 -9.82 17.32
C PRO A 11 -10.27 -10.79 17.33
N LEU A 12 -9.46 -10.83 16.27
CA LEU A 12 -8.29 -11.70 16.20
C LEU A 12 -7.23 -11.34 17.26
N ILE A 13 -6.94 -10.04 17.42
CA ILE A 13 -6.03 -9.55 18.47
C ILE A 13 -6.56 -9.92 19.86
N GLN A 14 -7.87 -9.85 20.09
CA GLN A 14 -8.46 -10.21 21.38
C GLN A 14 -8.42 -11.72 21.64
N ALA A 15 -8.66 -12.54 20.61
CA ALA A 15 -8.69 -13.99 20.72
C ALA A 15 -7.30 -14.60 20.89
N VAL A 16 -6.28 -14.04 20.25
CA VAL A 16 -4.90 -14.53 20.32
C VAL A 16 -3.93 -13.35 20.51
N PRO A 17 -3.81 -12.79 21.74
CA PRO A 17 -3.09 -11.55 22.00
C PRO A 17 -1.62 -11.53 21.60
N ASP A 18 -0.96 -12.69 21.62
CA ASP A 18 0.48 -12.81 21.32
C ASP A 18 0.77 -13.17 19.85
N LEU A 19 -0.26 -13.36 19.01
CA LEU A 19 -0.07 -13.67 17.59
C LEU A 19 0.58 -12.49 16.86
N LYS A 20 1.70 -12.73 16.17
CA LYS A 20 2.28 -11.72 15.27
C LYS A 20 1.42 -11.59 14.02
N ILE A 21 0.94 -10.39 13.73
CA ILE A 21 0.02 -10.11 12.62
C ILE A 21 0.64 -9.03 11.73
N VAL A 22 0.65 -9.29 10.42
CA VAL A 22 0.99 -8.29 9.41
C VAL A 22 -0.26 -8.01 8.59
N MET A 23 -0.68 -6.75 8.54
CA MET A 23 -1.65 -6.29 7.57
C MET A 23 -0.93 -6.01 6.26
N GLU A 24 -1.00 -6.95 5.33
CA GLU A 24 -0.33 -6.79 4.05
C GLU A 24 -0.88 -5.61 3.24
N HIS A 25 0.00 -4.97 2.47
CA HIS A 25 -0.27 -3.98 1.42
C HIS A 25 -1.44 -3.04 1.77
N ILE A 26 -1.34 -2.34 2.91
CA ILE A 26 -2.40 -1.41 3.35
C ILE A 26 -2.58 -0.28 2.34
N THR A 27 -3.83 0.11 2.09
CA THR A 27 -4.17 1.09 1.04
C THR A 27 -4.96 2.30 1.54
N THR A 28 -5.34 2.30 2.82
CA THR A 28 -6.24 3.30 3.39
C THR A 28 -5.64 3.97 4.63
N LYS A 29 -5.89 5.27 4.77
CA LYS A 29 -5.73 6.02 6.02
C LYS A 29 -6.23 5.25 7.26
N GLN A 30 -7.43 4.68 7.18
CA GLN A 30 -8.03 3.94 8.30
C GLN A 30 -7.24 2.67 8.64
N GLY A 31 -6.64 1.99 7.65
CA GLY A 31 -5.77 0.85 7.86
C GLY A 31 -4.48 1.25 8.59
N ALA A 32 -3.86 2.36 8.16
CA ALA A 32 -2.69 2.92 8.83
C ALA A 32 -2.98 3.34 10.29
N GLU A 33 -4.10 4.04 10.52
CA GLU A 33 -4.56 4.44 11.86
C GLU A 33 -4.84 3.23 12.76
N ALA A 34 -5.41 2.16 12.21
CA ALA A 34 -5.64 0.92 12.94
C ALA A 34 -4.34 0.26 13.40
N VAL A 35 -3.32 0.20 12.54
CA VAL A 35 -2.00 -0.37 12.87
C VAL A 35 -1.28 0.48 13.91
N LEU A 36 -1.36 1.81 13.79
CA LEU A 36 -0.82 2.74 14.78
C LEU A 36 -1.42 2.47 16.17
N ALA A 37 -2.74 2.32 16.25
CA ALA A 37 -3.48 2.09 17.50
C ALA A 37 -3.38 0.64 18.03
N ALA A 38 -2.95 -0.33 17.22
CA ALA A 38 -2.85 -1.73 17.61
C ALA A 38 -1.67 -2.01 18.56
N PRO A 39 -1.60 -3.19 19.21
CA PRO A 39 -0.44 -3.59 20.01
C PRO A 39 0.86 -3.75 19.18
N LYS A 40 1.99 -3.97 19.85
CA LYS A 40 3.33 -4.00 19.21
C LYS A 40 3.56 -5.18 18.25
N ASN A 41 2.81 -6.26 18.40
CA ASN A 41 2.84 -7.45 17.55
C ASN A 41 1.98 -7.33 16.28
N VAL A 42 1.43 -6.14 15.99
CA VAL A 42 0.69 -5.83 14.77
C VAL A 42 1.47 -4.82 13.95
N ALA A 43 1.74 -5.17 12.70
CA ALA A 43 2.48 -4.37 11.75
C ALA A 43 1.78 -4.33 10.38
N ALA A 44 2.34 -3.62 9.41
CA ALA A 44 1.84 -3.56 8.05
C ALA A 44 2.95 -3.37 7.02
N THR A 45 2.75 -3.97 5.85
CA THR A 45 3.56 -3.68 4.66
C THR A 45 2.90 -2.60 3.82
N ILE A 46 3.73 -1.80 3.14
CA ILE A 46 3.27 -0.78 2.19
C ILE A 46 4.05 -0.92 0.89
N THR A 47 3.33 -1.02 -0.22
CA THR A 47 3.90 -1.20 -1.57
C THR A 47 4.27 0.14 -2.21
N VAL A 48 5.23 0.16 -3.12
CA VAL A 48 5.63 1.37 -3.87
C VAL A 48 4.47 2.00 -4.66
N GLN A 49 3.63 1.20 -5.33
CA GLN A 49 2.50 1.72 -6.11
C GLN A 49 1.47 2.47 -5.25
N HIS A 50 1.30 2.07 -3.98
CA HIS A 50 0.40 2.74 -3.04
C HIS A 50 1.00 3.99 -2.39
N LEU A 51 2.32 4.16 -2.46
CA LEU A 51 3.02 5.37 -2.02
C LEU A 51 3.09 6.41 -3.14
N MET A 52 3.38 5.98 -4.36
CA MET A 52 3.56 6.88 -5.51
C MET A 52 2.24 7.28 -6.15
N LEU A 53 1.23 6.40 -6.15
CA LEU A 53 0.02 6.59 -6.93
C LEU A 53 -1.23 6.69 -6.06
N ASN A 54 -2.16 7.54 -6.49
CA ASN A 54 -3.55 7.51 -6.05
C ASN A 54 -4.46 7.01 -7.19
N ARG A 55 -5.74 6.83 -6.92
CA ARG A 55 -6.72 6.29 -7.86
C ARG A 55 -6.81 7.06 -9.17
N ASN A 56 -6.44 8.35 -9.21
CA ASN A 56 -6.48 9.11 -10.45
C ASN A 56 -5.46 8.53 -11.44
N ALA A 57 -4.32 8.00 -10.98
CA ALA A 57 -3.36 7.33 -11.85
C ALA A 57 -3.93 6.10 -12.57
N LEU A 58 -5.04 5.53 -12.09
CA LEU A 58 -5.74 4.42 -12.75
C LEU A 58 -6.66 4.90 -13.89
N PHE A 59 -7.20 6.12 -13.80
CA PHE A 59 -8.26 6.62 -14.68
C PHE A 59 -7.89 7.91 -15.45
N SER A 60 -6.74 8.53 -15.14
CA SER A 60 -6.33 9.83 -15.67
C SER A 60 -4.80 9.96 -15.70
N TYR A 61 -4.28 10.56 -16.76
CA TYR A 61 -2.87 10.95 -16.86
C TYR A 61 -2.66 12.14 -17.79
N GLY A 62 -1.83 13.09 -17.37
CA GLY A 62 -1.56 14.30 -18.16
C GLY A 62 -2.83 15.08 -18.47
N GLY A 63 -3.83 15.04 -17.58
CA GLY A 63 -5.13 15.70 -17.78
C GLY A 63 -6.10 14.98 -18.74
N LYS A 64 -5.73 13.82 -19.29
CA LYS A 64 -6.58 13.01 -20.16
C LYS A 64 -7.14 11.80 -19.43
N GLY A 65 -8.41 11.47 -19.65
CA GLY A 65 -9.04 10.27 -19.11
C GLY A 65 -8.59 8.99 -19.84
N GLY A 66 -8.64 7.85 -19.15
CA GLY A 66 -8.35 6.54 -19.70
C GLY A 66 -7.99 5.51 -18.63
N LEU A 67 -8.35 4.24 -18.84
CA LEU A 67 -7.99 3.16 -17.92
C LEU A 67 -6.53 2.75 -18.13
N ARG A 68 -5.78 2.65 -17.04
CA ARG A 68 -4.40 2.16 -17.04
C ARG A 68 -4.30 0.79 -16.38
N PRO A 69 -4.43 -0.30 -17.14
CA PRO A 69 -4.46 -1.64 -16.55
C PRO A 69 -3.19 -1.98 -15.78
N HIS A 70 -2.03 -1.44 -16.14
CA HIS A 70 -0.78 -1.70 -15.42
C HIS A 70 -0.73 -1.11 -13.99
N HIS A 71 -1.62 -0.16 -13.65
CA HIS A 71 -1.78 0.37 -12.29
C HIS A 71 -2.90 -0.34 -11.50
N TRP A 72 -3.62 -1.26 -12.14
CA TRP A 72 -4.68 -2.04 -11.50
C TRP A 72 -4.09 -3.15 -10.64
N CYS A 73 -4.33 -3.08 -9.33
CA CYS A 73 -3.95 -4.09 -8.33
C CYS A 73 -5.04 -4.20 -7.25
N LEU A 74 -4.91 -5.23 -6.39
CA LEU A 74 -5.73 -5.36 -5.19
C LEU A 74 -4.82 -5.28 -3.95
N PRO A 75 -5.23 -4.55 -2.90
CA PRO A 75 -6.41 -3.69 -2.86
C PRO A 75 -6.26 -2.48 -3.81
N ILE A 76 -7.34 -2.01 -4.43
CA ILE A 76 -7.28 -0.91 -5.43
C ILE A 76 -6.70 0.38 -4.83
N LEU A 77 -5.89 1.11 -5.63
CA LEU A 77 -5.51 2.51 -5.40
C LEU A 77 -6.69 3.36 -4.90
N LYS A 78 -6.44 4.17 -3.87
CA LYS A 78 -7.47 4.98 -3.20
C LYS A 78 -7.30 6.47 -3.50
N ARG A 79 -8.16 7.32 -2.94
CA ARG A 79 -8.05 8.78 -3.04
C ARG A 79 -6.75 9.29 -2.41
N GLU A 80 -6.33 10.49 -2.79
CA GLU A 80 -5.06 11.08 -2.36
C GLU A 80 -4.89 11.14 -0.84
N GLU A 81 -5.96 11.40 -0.08
CA GLU A 81 -5.93 11.39 1.39
C GLU A 81 -5.39 10.09 2.00
N HIS A 82 -5.61 8.97 1.32
CA HIS A 82 -5.09 7.68 1.77
C HIS A 82 -3.63 7.52 1.40
N ARG A 83 -3.24 7.86 0.16
CA ARG A 83 -1.84 7.81 -0.29
C ARG A 83 -0.95 8.70 0.59
N ALA A 84 -1.40 9.94 0.84
CA ALA A 84 -0.70 10.87 1.73
C ALA A 84 -0.48 10.29 3.14
N LYS A 85 -1.49 9.62 3.71
CA LYS A 85 -1.34 8.95 5.01
C LYS A 85 -0.35 7.78 4.95
N LEU A 86 -0.33 7.02 3.86
CA LEU A 86 0.62 5.92 3.68
C LEU A 86 2.06 6.43 3.60
N VAL A 87 2.30 7.52 2.87
CA VAL A 87 3.61 8.19 2.84
C VAL A 87 3.99 8.64 4.25
N GLU A 88 3.11 9.36 4.94
CA GLU A 88 3.34 9.84 6.30
C GLU A 88 3.82 8.71 7.23
N VAL A 89 3.13 7.56 7.25
CA VAL A 89 3.50 6.46 8.15
C VAL A 89 4.73 5.69 7.67
N ALA A 90 4.92 5.53 6.36
CA ALA A 90 6.12 4.91 5.81
C ALA A 90 7.38 5.70 6.18
N THR A 91 7.31 7.03 6.09
CA THR A 91 8.44 7.94 6.35
C THR A 91 8.46 8.47 7.80
N SER A 92 7.83 7.75 8.74
CA SER A 92 7.73 8.18 10.15
C SER A 92 8.79 7.58 11.07
N GLY A 93 9.52 6.56 10.61
CA GLY A 93 10.47 5.79 11.43
C GLY A 93 9.78 4.85 12.42
N ASN A 94 8.45 4.72 12.36
CA ASN A 94 7.71 3.78 13.18
C ASN A 94 7.96 2.33 12.71
N PRO A 95 8.51 1.44 13.57
CA PRO A 95 8.92 0.08 13.17
C PRO A 95 7.76 -0.85 12.81
N LYS A 96 6.50 -0.41 12.98
CA LYS A 96 5.32 -1.18 12.56
C LYS A 96 5.07 -1.12 11.06
N PHE A 97 5.73 -0.22 10.32
CA PHE A 97 5.58 -0.09 8.89
C PHE A 97 6.90 -0.46 8.21
N PHE A 98 6.82 -1.38 7.26
CA PHE A 98 7.99 -1.87 6.54
C PHE A 98 7.68 -2.13 5.07
N ALA A 99 8.72 -2.30 4.27
CA ALA A 99 8.58 -2.49 2.83
C ALA A 99 7.95 -3.85 2.50
N GLY A 100 7.00 -3.85 1.57
CA GLY A 100 6.49 -5.07 0.95
C GLY A 100 6.01 -4.72 -0.44
N THR A 101 6.69 -5.23 -1.46
CA THR A 101 6.49 -4.75 -2.84
C THR A 101 5.15 -5.16 -3.42
N ASP A 102 4.64 -6.32 -2.98
CA ASP A 102 3.52 -7.02 -3.62
C ASP A 102 3.72 -7.10 -5.14
N SER A 103 4.96 -7.37 -5.56
CA SER A 103 5.29 -7.48 -6.98
C SER A 103 4.57 -8.69 -7.58
N ALA A 104 3.57 -8.41 -8.39
CA ALA A 104 2.66 -9.40 -8.98
C ALA A 104 2.74 -9.33 -10.51
N PRO A 105 3.70 -10.05 -11.14
CA PRO A 105 3.88 -10.02 -12.58
C PRO A 105 2.73 -10.72 -13.31
N HIS A 106 2.26 -10.07 -14.36
CA HIS A 106 1.35 -10.65 -15.34
C HIS A 106 1.82 -10.31 -16.75
N PRO A 107 1.64 -11.21 -17.74
CA PRO A 107 1.88 -10.86 -19.14
C PRO A 107 1.05 -9.66 -19.57
N THR A 108 1.57 -8.84 -20.49
CA THR A 108 0.85 -7.66 -21.03
C THR A 108 -0.53 -8.04 -21.56
N THR A 109 -0.66 -9.18 -22.23
CA THR A 109 -1.94 -9.69 -22.75
C THR A 109 -2.98 -9.98 -21.66
N ALA A 110 -2.54 -10.34 -20.45
CA ALA A 110 -3.42 -10.56 -19.31
C ALA A 110 -3.82 -9.24 -18.62
N LYS A 111 -2.98 -8.22 -18.69
CA LYS A 111 -3.27 -6.86 -18.20
C LYS A 111 -4.19 -6.10 -19.17
N GLU A 112 -3.90 -6.16 -20.45
CA GLU A 112 -4.57 -5.45 -21.55
C GLU A 112 -5.64 -6.34 -22.21
N SER A 113 -6.62 -6.75 -21.41
CA SER A 113 -7.74 -7.58 -21.85
C SER A 113 -9.08 -6.97 -21.42
N ALA A 114 -10.19 -7.57 -21.87
CA ALA A 114 -11.53 -7.21 -21.42
C ALA A 114 -11.72 -7.40 -19.90
N CYS A 115 -10.89 -8.22 -19.25
CA CYS A 115 -10.89 -8.47 -17.81
C CYS A 115 -9.45 -8.53 -17.29
N GLY A 116 -8.79 -7.37 -17.22
CA GLY A 116 -7.38 -7.28 -16.85
C GLY A 116 -7.06 -7.81 -15.44
N CYS A 117 -6.00 -8.62 -15.33
CA CYS A 117 -5.53 -9.14 -14.04
C CYS A 117 -5.03 -8.02 -13.10
N ALA A 118 -5.30 -8.16 -11.80
CA ALA A 118 -4.85 -7.24 -10.77
C ALA A 118 -3.42 -7.60 -10.32
N GLY A 119 -2.50 -6.65 -10.39
CA GLY A 119 -1.11 -6.82 -9.96
C GLY A 119 -0.18 -5.81 -10.64
N CYS A 120 0.82 -5.33 -9.90
CA CYS A 120 1.86 -4.44 -10.40
C CYS A 120 3.21 -5.17 -10.35
N PHE A 121 3.96 -5.19 -11.44
CA PHE A 121 5.31 -5.74 -11.45
C PHE A 121 6.31 -4.64 -11.05
N THR A 122 6.81 -4.71 -9.83
CA THR A 122 7.65 -3.65 -9.23
C THR A 122 8.98 -4.18 -8.72
N ALA A 123 9.22 -5.50 -8.72
CA ALA A 123 10.40 -6.12 -8.12
C ALA A 123 11.73 -5.52 -8.59
N SER A 124 11.84 -5.12 -9.87
CA SER A 124 13.08 -4.60 -10.45
C SER A 124 13.33 -3.12 -10.18
N THR A 125 12.36 -2.37 -9.66
CA THR A 125 12.46 -0.91 -9.45
C THR A 125 12.01 -0.48 -8.06
N ALA A 126 11.66 -1.42 -7.19
CA ALA A 126 11.00 -1.11 -5.93
C ALA A 126 11.91 -0.28 -5.00
N LEU A 127 13.21 -0.60 -4.95
CA LEU A 127 14.14 0.09 -4.06
C LEU A 127 14.27 1.57 -4.46
N GLU A 128 14.45 1.83 -5.75
CA GLU A 128 14.55 3.17 -6.32
C GLU A 128 13.26 3.95 -6.11
N CYS A 129 12.10 3.31 -6.32
CA CYS A 129 10.80 3.94 -6.07
C CYS A 129 10.56 4.27 -4.58
N TYR A 130 10.97 3.41 -3.65
CA TYR A 130 10.92 3.75 -2.23
C TYR A 130 11.85 4.92 -1.91
N ALA A 131 13.07 4.93 -2.46
CA ALA A 131 14.02 6.02 -2.25
C ALA A 131 13.45 7.37 -2.74
N GLU A 132 12.85 7.41 -3.94
CA GLU A 132 12.19 8.61 -4.50
C GLU A 132 11.08 9.13 -3.56
N VAL A 133 10.22 8.24 -3.05
CA VAL A 133 9.17 8.62 -2.08
C VAL A 133 9.77 9.21 -0.80
N PHE A 134 10.87 8.65 -0.30
CA PHE A 134 11.53 9.12 0.91
C PHE A 134 12.26 10.45 0.69
N GLU A 135 12.86 10.65 -0.48
CA GLU A 135 13.46 11.91 -0.90
C GLU A 135 12.43 13.02 -0.99
N ASP A 136 11.31 12.78 -1.68
CA ASP A 136 10.21 13.73 -1.82
C ASP A 136 9.59 14.13 -0.47
N ALA A 137 9.62 13.22 0.51
CA ALA A 137 9.16 13.47 1.87
C ALA A 137 10.21 14.13 2.78
N GLY A 138 11.43 14.38 2.30
CA GLY A 138 12.54 14.91 3.10
C GLY A 138 13.02 13.94 4.19
N ALA A 139 12.92 12.63 3.94
CA ALA A 139 13.09 11.57 4.93
C ALA A 139 14.06 10.47 4.49
N LEU A 140 15.00 10.72 3.56
CA LEU A 140 15.99 9.71 3.10
C LEU A 140 16.81 9.08 4.24
N ASP A 141 17.09 9.83 5.31
CA ASP A 141 17.82 9.33 6.48
C ASP A 141 16.97 8.37 7.34
N GLN A 142 15.65 8.33 7.12
CA GLN A 142 14.77 7.39 7.80
C GLN A 142 14.76 6.04 7.11
N ARG A 143 14.67 4.98 7.92
CA ARG A 143 14.57 3.62 7.41
C ARG A 143 13.11 3.18 7.39
N LEU A 144 12.60 2.84 6.20
CA LEU A 144 11.56 1.82 6.10
C LEU A 144 12.25 0.48 6.37
N GLN A 145 11.82 -0.23 7.43
CA GLN A 145 12.40 -1.55 7.73
C GLN A 145 12.04 -2.58 6.65
#